data_AF-A0A942UQ91-F1
#
_entry.id   AF-A0A942UQ91-F1
#
_cell.length_a   1.000
_cell.length_b   1.000
_cell.length_c   1.000
_cell.angle_alpha   90.00
_cell.angle_beta   90.00
_cell.angle_gamma   90.00
#
_symmetry.space_group_name_H-M   'P 1'
#
loop_
_entity.id
_entity.type
_entity.pdbx_description
1 polymer ?
#
loop_
_entity_poly.entity_id
_entity_poly.type
_entity_poly.pdbx_seq_one_letter_code
_entity_poly.pdbx_strand_id
1 'polypeptide(L)'
;MKINELAQKYKISIRTIRYYEEIGLVSPDRDNSNIRVFNEFQVERLEFILFFKKLGIKLAEIKNILKTMDSDTIRSLFQKRISDISSDINRLHNEKQILITVLDLLSLKDDSKLNVKEFVREQIYFQKNNERMFNIENYKDHIIIEIGENLIPLANKQVNGILIDSIKAMRIELENQYNTKVDLIRVTDNLDLLTPNEYRIIKEGVQIIRNSISGNNSIKDNDQIVKDLKDVILKQL
;
A
#
# COMPACT_ATOMS: atom_id res chain seq x y z
N MET A 1 -36.92 -13.70 -17.19
CA MET A 1 -35.87 -14.72 -17.22
C MET A 1 -35.96 -15.59 -15.97
N LYS A 2 -35.94 -16.92 -16.08
CA LYS A 2 -36.02 -17.82 -14.92
C LYS A 2 -34.70 -17.84 -14.15
N ILE A 3 -34.75 -18.16 -12.85
CA ILE A 3 -33.54 -18.23 -12.00
C ILE A 3 -32.44 -19.16 -12.54
N ASN A 4 -32.80 -20.27 -13.20
CA ASN A 4 -31.84 -21.20 -13.79
C ASN A 4 -31.12 -20.60 -15.01
N GLU A 5 -31.86 -19.90 -15.87
CA GLU A 5 -31.32 -19.19 -17.03
C GLU A 5 -30.36 -18.09 -16.56
N LEU A 6 -30.74 -17.35 -15.51
CA LEU A 6 -29.94 -16.29 -14.92
C LEU A 6 -28.61 -16.82 -14.35
N ALA A 7 -28.69 -17.93 -13.60
CA ALA A 7 -27.52 -18.61 -13.05
C ALA A 7 -26.53 -19.06 -14.15
N GLN A 8 -27.06 -19.65 -15.23
CA GLN A 8 -26.25 -20.06 -16.38
C GLN A 8 -25.64 -18.87 -17.13
N LYS A 9 -26.45 -17.83 -17.42
CA LYS A 9 -26.02 -16.64 -18.15
C LYS A 9 -24.84 -15.94 -17.47
N TYR A 10 -24.92 -15.75 -16.16
CA TYR A 10 -23.89 -15.03 -15.39
C TYR A 10 -22.86 -15.93 -14.72
N LYS A 11 -22.92 -17.25 -14.96
CA LYS A 11 -22.00 -18.25 -14.37
C LYS A 11 -21.92 -18.15 -12.84
N ILE A 12 -23.06 -17.95 -12.19
CA ILE A 12 -23.19 -17.91 -10.73
C ILE A 12 -24.11 -19.02 -10.25
N SER A 13 -23.96 -19.44 -9.00
CA SER A 13 -24.84 -20.46 -8.44
C SER A 13 -26.25 -19.90 -8.19
N ILE A 14 -27.27 -20.76 -8.31
CA ILE A 14 -28.64 -20.43 -7.86
C ILE A 14 -28.64 -19.99 -6.39
N ARG A 15 -27.76 -20.59 -5.57
CA ARG A 15 -27.58 -20.21 -4.16
C ARG A 15 -27.12 -18.76 -4.01
N THR A 16 -26.27 -18.26 -4.90
CA THR A 16 -25.82 -16.86 -4.91
C THR A 16 -26.98 -15.91 -5.19
N ILE A 17 -27.83 -16.24 -6.18
CA ILE A 17 -29.00 -15.42 -6.51
C ILE A 17 -30.01 -15.40 -5.35
N ARG A 18 -30.26 -16.57 -4.73
CA ARG A 18 -31.12 -16.68 -3.53
C ARG A 18 -30.55 -15.90 -2.35
N TYR A 19 -29.24 -15.94 -2.15
CA TYR A 19 -28.60 -15.15 -1.11
C TYR A 19 -28.77 -13.64 -1.36
N TYR A 20 -28.65 -13.19 -2.61
CA TYR A 20 -28.92 -11.79 -2.96
C TYR A 20 -30.38 -11.40 -2.73
N GLU A 21 -31.32 -12.32 -2.96
CA GLU A 21 -32.73 -12.14 -2.58
C GLU A 21 -32.91 -12.04 -1.07
N GLU A 22 -32.32 -12.96 -0.29
CA GLU A 22 -32.40 -12.98 1.18
C GLU A 22 -31.89 -11.68 1.82
N ILE A 23 -30.80 -11.10 1.29
CA ILE A 23 -30.26 -9.83 1.78
C ILE A 23 -30.90 -8.60 1.14
N GLY A 24 -31.92 -8.77 0.29
CA GLY A 24 -32.70 -7.69 -0.32
C GLY A 24 -31.94 -6.88 -1.38
N LEU A 25 -30.98 -7.50 -2.07
CA LEU A 25 -30.29 -6.90 -3.21
C LEU A 25 -31.07 -7.08 -4.51
N VAL A 26 -31.78 -8.19 -4.66
CA VAL A 26 -32.70 -8.45 -5.77
C VAL A 26 -34.03 -8.93 -5.21
N SER A 27 -35.13 -8.70 -5.93
CA SER A 27 -36.45 -9.16 -5.53
C SER A 27 -37.10 -9.80 -6.75
N PRO A 28 -37.12 -11.14 -6.88
CA PRO A 28 -37.73 -11.79 -8.04
C PRO A 28 -39.26 -11.72 -7.98
N ASP A 29 -39.88 -11.69 -9.15
CA ASP A 29 -41.30 -12.00 -9.30
C ASP A 29 -41.51 -13.52 -9.34
N ARG A 30 -42.77 -13.96 -9.31
CA ARG A 30 -43.14 -15.37 -9.45
C ARG A 30 -44.07 -15.56 -10.63
N ASP A 31 -43.79 -16.56 -11.46
CA ASP A 31 -44.68 -16.93 -12.57
C ASP A 31 -45.88 -17.77 -12.09
N ASN A 32 -46.77 -18.12 -13.02
CA ASN A 32 -47.96 -18.93 -12.76
C ASN A 32 -47.64 -20.35 -12.22
N SER A 33 -46.39 -20.81 -12.37
CA SER A 33 -45.90 -22.08 -11.82
C SER A 33 -45.16 -21.88 -10.49
N ASN A 34 -45.27 -20.71 -9.87
CA ASN A 34 -44.59 -20.33 -8.64
C ASN A 34 -43.04 -20.34 -8.74
N ILE A 35 -42.50 -20.21 -9.96
CA ILE A 35 -41.06 -20.17 -10.22
C ILE A 35 -40.58 -18.72 -10.17
N ARG A 36 -39.39 -18.50 -9.59
CA ARG A 36 -38.73 -17.19 -9.56
C ARG A 36 -38.37 -16.74 -10.98
N VAL A 37 -38.89 -15.58 -11.36
CA VAL A 37 -38.63 -14.92 -12.62
C VAL A 37 -38.13 -13.51 -12.38
N PHE A 38 -37.16 -13.11 -13.19
CA PHE A 38 -36.51 -11.82 -13.14
C PHE A 38 -36.91 -11.01 -14.39
N ASN A 39 -37.49 -9.84 -14.18
CA ASN A 39 -37.73 -8.88 -15.25
C ASN A 39 -36.43 -8.18 -15.67
N GLU A 40 -36.47 -7.39 -16.74
CA GLU A 40 -35.29 -6.75 -17.31
C GLU A 40 -34.57 -5.83 -16.31
N PHE A 41 -35.32 -5.02 -15.55
CA PHE A 41 -34.77 -4.16 -14.50
C PHE A 41 -34.04 -4.95 -13.40
N GLN A 42 -34.60 -6.09 -12.97
CA GLN A 42 -33.96 -6.95 -11.98
C GLN A 42 -32.71 -7.63 -12.53
N VAL A 43 -32.67 -7.91 -13.84
CA VAL A 43 -31.50 -8.46 -14.53
C VAL A 43 -30.39 -7.41 -14.60
N GLU A 44 -30.71 -6.18 -15.02
CA GLU A 44 -29.76 -5.05 -15.06
C GLU A 44 -29.20 -4.75 -13.65
N ARG A 45 -30.08 -4.77 -12.64
CA ARG A 45 -29.67 -4.62 -11.24
C ARG A 45 -28.70 -5.72 -10.80
N LEU A 46 -28.92 -6.96 -11.22
CA LEU A 46 -28.00 -8.06 -10.94
C LEU A 46 -26.65 -7.85 -11.64
N GLU A 47 -26.65 -7.39 -12.89
CA GLU A 47 -25.42 -7.05 -13.62
C GLU A 47 -24.60 -5.99 -12.88
N PHE A 48 -25.26 -4.96 -12.37
CA PHE A 48 -24.64 -3.93 -11.53
C PHE A 48 -24.01 -4.53 -10.27
N ILE A 49 -24.75 -5.37 -9.53
CA ILE A 49 -24.21 -6.04 -8.33
C ILE A 49 -22.96 -6.87 -8.66
N LEU A 50 -23.01 -7.64 -9.75
CA LEU A 50 -21.90 -8.49 -10.17
C LEU A 50 -20.67 -7.68 -10.58
N PHE A 51 -20.86 -6.54 -11.25
CA PHE A 51 -19.77 -5.62 -11.61
C PHE A 51 -19.05 -5.12 -10.36
N PHE A 52 -19.76 -4.54 -9.39
CA PHE A 52 -19.14 -4.05 -8.16
C PHE A 52 -18.50 -5.17 -7.34
N LYS A 53 -19.12 -6.37 -7.31
CA LYS A 53 -18.51 -7.53 -6.66
C LYS A 53 -17.19 -7.95 -7.30
N LYS A 54 -17.08 -7.87 -8.63
CA LYS A 54 -15.83 -8.15 -9.36
C LYS A 54 -14.72 -7.16 -8.98
N LEU A 55 -15.08 -5.93 -8.64
CA LEU A 55 -14.14 -4.91 -8.14
C LEU A 55 -13.74 -5.11 -6.66
N GLY A 56 -14.25 -6.14 -5.99
CA GLY A 56 -13.95 -6.43 -4.58
C GLY A 56 -14.77 -5.63 -3.57
N ILE A 57 -15.82 -4.94 -4.03
CA ILE A 57 -16.69 -4.13 -3.16
C ILE A 57 -17.64 -5.04 -2.38
N LYS A 58 -17.87 -4.73 -1.09
CA LYS A 58 -18.70 -5.57 -0.21
C LYS A 58 -20.18 -5.41 -0.54
N LEU A 59 -20.96 -6.48 -0.35
CA LEU A 59 -22.40 -6.49 -0.66
C LEU A 59 -23.17 -5.43 0.14
N ALA A 60 -22.74 -5.12 1.37
CA ALA A 60 -23.32 -4.05 2.17
C ALA A 60 -23.12 -2.66 1.54
N GLU A 61 -21.94 -2.39 0.98
CA GLU A 61 -21.63 -1.14 0.29
C GLU A 61 -22.43 -1.03 -1.02
N ILE A 62 -22.53 -2.13 -1.78
CA ILE A 62 -23.35 -2.21 -2.99
C ILE A 62 -24.82 -1.93 -2.66
N LYS A 63 -25.34 -2.48 -1.55
CA LYS A 63 -26.71 -2.22 -1.12
C LYS A 63 -26.97 -0.74 -0.85
N ASN A 64 -25.98 -0.01 -0.31
CA ASN A 64 -26.08 1.43 -0.08
C ASN A 64 -26.08 2.22 -1.40
N ILE A 65 -25.17 1.88 -2.32
CA ILE A 65 -25.14 2.51 -3.67
C ILE A 65 -26.47 2.32 -4.38
N LEU A 66 -27.03 1.11 -4.35
CA LEU A 66 -28.28 0.81 -5.04
C LEU A 66 -29.52 1.51 -4.45
N LYS A 67 -29.40 2.13 -3.27
CA LYS A 67 -30.47 2.95 -2.65
C LYS A 67 -30.38 4.41 -3.06
N THR A 68 -29.17 4.97 -3.09
CA THR A 68 -28.97 6.40 -3.31
C THR A 68 -28.65 6.74 -4.76
N MET A 69 -27.99 5.82 -5.48
CA MET A 69 -27.35 6.05 -6.80
C MET A 69 -26.60 7.38 -6.85
N ASP A 70 -26.09 7.80 -5.69
CA ASP A 70 -25.47 9.09 -5.49
C ASP A 70 -24.03 9.08 -6.00
N SER A 71 -23.68 10.08 -6.81
CA SER A 71 -22.39 10.14 -7.49
C SER A 71 -21.24 10.33 -6.50
N ASP A 72 -21.45 11.05 -5.41
CA ASP A 72 -20.43 11.30 -4.40
C ASP A 72 -20.18 10.06 -3.53
N THR A 73 -21.24 9.30 -3.23
CA THR A 73 -21.15 7.99 -2.57
C THR A 73 -20.37 6.99 -3.42
N ILE A 74 -20.63 6.94 -4.72
CA ILE A 74 -19.90 6.04 -5.64
C ILE A 74 -18.43 6.49 -5.76
N ARG A 75 -18.18 7.80 -5.90
CA ARG A 75 -16.82 8.35 -6.00
C ARG A 75 -15.98 8.02 -4.76
N SER A 76 -16.51 8.28 -3.57
CA SER A 76 -15.79 8.01 -2.30
C SER A 76 -15.50 6.52 -2.12
N LEU A 77 -16.43 5.65 -2.49
CA LEU A 77 -16.23 4.20 -2.45
C LEU A 77 -15.12 3.76 -3.42
N PHE A 78 -15.10 4.29 -4.64
CA PHE A 78 -14.05 3.97 -5.62
C PHE A 78 -12.69 4.50 -5.19
N GLN A 79 -12.61 5.72 -4.67
CA GLN A 79 -11.36 6.26 -4.11
C GLN A 79 -10.83 5.39 -2.97
N LYS A 80 -11.70 4.98 -2.05
CA LYS A 80 -11.34 4.04 -0.98
C LYS A 80 -10.84 2.72 -1.56
N ARG A 81 -11.54 2.13 -2.54
CA ARG A 81 -11.14 0.85 -3.13
C ARG A 81 -9.81 0.96 -3.89
N ILE A 82 -9.56 2.06 -4.59
CA ILE A 82 -8.27 2.34 -5.23
C ILE A 82 -7.17 2.41 -4.17
N SER A 83 -7.39 3.12 -3.06
CA SER A 83 -6.45 3.18 -1.95
C SER A 83 -6.15 1.80 -1.35
N ASP A 84 -7.19 0.99 -1.11
CA ASP A 84 -7.05 -0.38 -0.62
C ASP A 84 -6.23 -1.25 -1.60
N ILE A 85 -6.51 -1.15 -2.90
CA ILE A 85 -5.77 -1.88 -3.94
C ILE A 85 -4.30 -1.44 -3.98
N SER A 86 -4.02 -0.14 -3.91
CA SER A 86 -2.64 0.37 -3.87
C SER A 86 -1.89 -0.13 -2.63
N SER A 87 -2.56 -0.20 -1.48
CA SER A 87 -2.01 -0.79 -0.26
C SER A 87 -1.71 -2.29 -0.44
N ASP A 88 -2.64 -3.04 -1.03
CA ASP A 88 -2.46 -4.46 -1.35
C ASP A 88 -1.31 -4.69 -2.33
N ILE A 89 -1.17 -3.85 -3.36
CA ILE A 89 -0.05 -3.90 -4.32
C ILE A 89 1.27 -3.70 -3.59
N ASN A 90 1.37 -2.67 -2.75
CA ASN A 90 2.58 -2.40 -1.98
C ASN A 90 2.92 -3.56 -1.04
N ARG A 91 1.91 -4.12 -0.36
CA ARG A 91 2.09 -5.29 0.51
C ARG A 91 2.60 -6.50 -0.27
N LEU A 92 1.94 -6.86 -1.37
CA LEU A 92 2.32 -7.98 -2.22
C LEU A 92 3.70 -7.78 -2.85
N HIS A 93 4.05 -6.54 -3.20
CA HIS A 93 5.38 -6.19 -3.68
C HIS A 93 6.43 -6.42 -2.59
N ASN A 94 6.20 -5.94 -1.37
CA ASN A 94 7.11 -6.16 -0.25
C ASN A 94 7.27 -7.65 0.07
N GLU A 95 6.17 -8.41 0.10
CA GLU A 95 6.20 -9.87 0.28
C GLU A 95 7.07 -10.55 -0.79
N LYS A 96 6.90 -10.15 -2.07
CA LYS A 96 7.73 -10.64 -3.17
C LYS A 96 9.21 -10.31 -2.97
N GLN A 97 9.56 -9.09 -2.57
CA GLN A 97 10.96 -8.69 -2.36
C GLN A 97 11.61 -9.44 -1.19
N ILE A 98 10.86 -9.70 -0.12
CA ILE A 98 11.29 -10.55 0.99
C ILE A 98 11.61 -11.96 0.46
N LEU A 99 10.74 -12.54 -0.36
CA LEU A 99 10.96 -13.88 -0.94
C LEU A 99 12.21 -13.92 -1.83
N ILE A 100 12.41 -12.91 -2.68
CA ILE A 100 13.62 -12.79 -3.54
C ILE A 100 14.87 -12.72 -2.67
N THR A 101 14.88 -11.84 -1.67
CA THR A 101 16.03 -11.67 -0.77
C THR A 101 16.37 -12.99 -0.07
N VAL A 102 15.36 -13.72 0.42
CA VAL A 102 15.58 -15.02 1.06
C VAL A 102 16.19 -16.03 0.08
N LEU A 103 15.73 -16.07 -1.17
CA LEU A 103 16.30 -16.96 -2.19
C LEU A 103 17.76 -16.61 -2.51
N ASP A 104 18.09 -15.31 -2.60
CA ASP A 104 19.45 -14.85 -2.83
C ASP A 104 20.37 -15.25 -1.67
N LEU A 105 19.92 -15.03 -0.43
CA LEU A 105 20.65 -15.42 0.78
C LEU A 105 20.91 -16.94 0.84
N LEU A 106 19.95 -17.76 0.42
CA LEU A 106 20.10 -19.22 0.38
C LEU A 106 21.02 -19.71 -0.74
N SER A 107 21.25 -18.90 -1.78
CA SER A 107 22.09 -19.24 -2.93
C SER A 107 23.59 -18.94 -2.70
N LEU A 108 23.92 -18.22 -1.63
CA LEU A 108 25.30 -17.95 -1.23
C LEU A 108 25.91 -19.25 -0.65
N LYS A 109 26.96 -19.77 -1.30
CA LYS A 109 27.63 -21.05 -1.01
C LYS A 109 28.35 -21.14 0.34
N ASP A 110 28.20 -20.15 1.22
CA ASP A 110 28.92 -20.08 2.49
C ASP A 110 27.96 -20.28 3.66
N ASP A 111 28.44 -20.94 4.72
CA ASP A 111 27.75 -21.60 5.86
C ASP A 111 26.85 -20.69 6.73
N SER A 112 26.00 -19.89 6.10
CA SER A 112 25.25 -18.77 6.67
C SER A 112 23.80 -19.15 6.98
N LYS A 113 23.59 -20.30 7.63
CA LYS A 113 22.32 -20.59 8.35
C LYS A 113 21.93 -19.46 9.33
N LEU A 114 22.89 -18.61 9.71
CA LEU A 114 22.68 -17.40 10.49
C LEU A 114 21.92 -16.28 9.73
N ASN A 115 22.03 -16.16 8.41
CA ASN A 115 21.60 -14.96 7.68
C ASN A 115 20.08 -14.92 7.45
N VAL A 116 19.48 -16.03 7.04
CA VAL A 116 18.01 -16.10 6.85
C VAL A 116 17.26 -16.01 8.17
N LYS A 117 17.75 -16.68 9.21
CA LYS A 117 17.11 -16.66 10.53
C LYS A 117 17.13 -15.26 11.15
N GLU A 118 18.23 -14.52 10.98
CA GLU A 118 18.35 -13.15 11.45
C GLU A 118 17.49 -12.19 10.61
N PHE A 119 17.50 -12.33 9.28
CA PHE A 119 16.62 -11.57 8.40
C PHE A 119 15.14 -11.74 8.75
N VAL A 120 14.68 -12.97 8.99
CA VAL A 120 13.28 -13.23 9.40
C VAL A 120 12.96 -12.61 10.76
N ARG A 121 13.90 -12.62 11.73
CA ARG A 121 13.71 -11.95 13.02
C ARG A 121 13.54 -10.45 12.86
N GLU A 122 14.37 -9.81 12.04
CA GLU A 122 14.26 -8.39 11.73
C GLU A 122 12.90 -8.07 11.09
N GLN A 123 12.44 -8.86 10.12
CA GLN A 123 11.11 -8.66 9.51
C GLN A 123 9.96 -8.80 10.54
N ILE A 124 10.03 -9.78 11.44
CA ILE A 124 9.03 -9.94 12.53
C ILE A 124 9.04 -8.74 13.47
N TYR A 125 10.22 -8.23 13.82
CA TYR A 125 10.36 -7.03 14.64
C TYR A 125 9.73 -5.82 13.95
N PHE A 126 9.99 -5.61 12.66
CA PHE A 126 9.39 -4.51 11.89
C PHE A 126 7.86 -4.63 11.79
N GLN A 127 7.33 -5.81 11.50
CA GLN A 127 5.88 -6.03 11.40
C GLN A 127 5.17 -5.76 12.74
N LYS A 128 5.69 -6.29 13.86
CA LYS A 128 5.09 -6.08 15.19
C LYS A 128 5.10 -4.61 15.63
N ASN A 129 6.13 -3.86 15.25
CA ASN A 129 6.21 -2.44 15.59
C ASN A 129 5.35 -1.57 14.65
N ASN A 130 5.16 -1.98 13.39
CA ASN A 130 4.22 -1.33 12.48
C ASN A 130 2.74 -1.62 12.82
N GLU A 131 2.40 -2.82 13.31
CA GLU A 131 1.05 -3.14 13.81
C GLU A 131 0.71 -2.39 15.11
N ARG A 132 1.70 -2.15 15.98
CA ARG A 132 1.55 -1.29 17.16
C ARG A 132 1.38 0.19 16.81
N MET A 133 1.83 0.62 15.62
CA MET A 133 1.68 2.00 15.13
C MET A 133 0.25 2.33 14.70
N PHE A 134 -0.61 1.34 14.44
CA PHE A 134 -2.01 1.58 14.08
C PHE A 134 -2.95 1.76 15.29
N ASN A 135 -2.45 1.66 16.53
CA ASN A 135 -3.32 1.53 17.71
C ASN A 135 -2.91 2.33 18.95
N ILE A 136 -2.13 3.41 18.82
CA ILE A 136 -1.84 4.27 19.99
C ILE A 136 -2.04 5.74 19.62
N GLU A 137 -3.09 6.31 20.20
CA GLU A 137 -3.25 7.73 20.48
C GLU A 137 -1.97 8.27 21.14
N ASN A 138 -1.17 9.02 20.38
CA ASN A 138 -0.36 10.16 20.83
C ASN A 138 0.44 10.68 19.62
N TYR A 139 -0.06 11.76 19.03
CA TYR A 139 0.59 12.46 17.93
C TYR A 139 1.97 12.95 18.36
N LYS A 140 3.01 12.33 17.81
CA LYS A 140 4.20 13.04 17.38
C LYS A 140 4.10 13.09 15.86
N ASP A 141 4.30 14.27 15.27
CA ASP A 141 4.38 14.40 13.82
C ASP A 141 5.38 13.36 13.28
N HIS A 142 5.03 12.68 12.19
CA HIS A 142 5.92 11.72 11.55
C HIS A 142 6.56 12.35 10.32
N ILE A 143 7.88 12.19 10.22
CA ILE A 143 8.66 12.61 9.05
C ILE A 143 9.20 11.36 8.36
N ILE A 144 8.80 11.16 7.11
CA ILE A 144 9.27 10.05 6.26
C ILE A 144 10.30 10.58 5.27
N ILE A 145 11.40 9.86 5.09
CA ILE A 145 12.46 10.17 4.12
C ILE A 145 12.48 9.07 3.06
N GLU A 146 12.47 9.44 1.78
CA GLU A 146 12.54 8.53 0.64
C GLU A 146 13.70 8.88 -0.28
N ILE A 147 14.43 7.88 -0.77
CA ILE A 147 15.63 8.07 -1.62
C ILE A 147 15.53 7.30 -2.94
N GLY A 148 16.02 7.91 -4.03
CA GLY A 148 16.04 7.32 -5.37
C GLY A 148 17.16 6.28 -5.60
N GLU A 149 17.05 5.51 -6.70
CA GLU A 149 17.86 4.30 -6.94
C GLU A 149 19.37 4.53 -7.00
N ASN A 150 19.85 5.62 -7.58
CA ASN A 150 21.28 5.88 -7.68
C ASN A 150 21.94 6.26 -6.34
N LEU A 151 21.16 6.49 -5.28
CA LEU A 151 21.65 6.67 -3.91
C LEU A 151 21.71 5.34 -3.14
N ILE A 152 21.15 4.25 -3.69
CA ILE A 152 21.19 2.91 -3.08
C ILE A 152 22.62 2.45 -2.79
N PRO A 153 23.62 2.63 -3.69
CA PRO A 153 24.99 2.23 -3.39
C PRO A 153 25.57 2.95 -2.18
N LEU A 154 25.25 4.23 -1.97
CA LEU A 154 25.70 4.99 -0.81
C LEU A 154 25.00 4.56 0.49
N ALA A 155 23.79 4.05 0.37
CA ALA A 155 23.03 3.47 1.47
C ALA A 155 23.41 2.00 1.76
N ASN A 156 23.90 1.26 0.76
CA ASN A 156 24.11 -0.18 0.87
C ASN A 156 25.38 -0.52 1.65
N LYS A 157 25.23 -1.14 2.82
CA LYS A 157 26.34 -1.57 3.68
C LYS A 157 27.30 -2.57 3.03
N GLN A 158 26.85 -3.38 2.07
CA GLN A 158 27.69 -4.37 1.38
C GLN A 158 28.72 -3.72 0.45
N VAL A 159 28.50 -2.47 0.06
CA VAL A 159 29.43 -1.66 -0.76
C VAL A 159 30.04 -0.51 0.05
N ASN A 160 30.18 -0.68 1.37
CA ASN A 160 30.66 0.36 2.30
C ASN A 160 29.82 1.64 2.29
N GLY A 161 28.51 1.54 2.04
CA GLY A 161 27.60 2.67 2.17
C GLY A 161 27.50 3.16 3.61
N ILE A 162 27.99 4.38 3.88
CA ILE A 162 28.01 5.02 5.21
C ILE A 162 26.72 5.83 5.45
N LEU A 163 25.98 6.16 4.38
CA LEU A 163 24.82 7.05 4.42
C LEU A 163 23.72 6.57 5.37
N ILE A 164 23.45 5.25 5.43
CA ILE A 164 22.44 4.70 6.35
C ILE A 164 22.83 4.93 7.81
N ASP A 165 24.09 4.73 8.16
CA ASP A 165 24.53 4.84 9.55
C ASP A 165 24.60 6.31 9.99
N SER A 166 25.03 7.21 9.11
CA SER A 166 25.00 8.65 9.37
C SER A 166 23.57 9.19 9.49
N ILE A 167 22.64 8.74 8.65
CA ILE A 167 21.22 9.14 8.75
C ILE A 167 20.59 8.54 10.02
N LYS A 168 20.91 7.30 10.40
CA LYS A 168 20.44 6.73 11.68
C LYS A 168 20.91 7.56 12.88
N ALA A 169 22.18 7.97 12.90
CA ALA A 169 22.71 8.81 13.97
C ALA A 169 22.00 10.17 14.03
N MET A 170 21.83 10.84 12.87
CA MET A 170 21.07 12.08 12.75
C MET A 170 19.62 11.92 13.22
N ARG A 171 18.98 10.80 12.89
CA ARG A 171 17.60 10.51 13.28
C ARG A 171 17.45 10.50 14.79
N ILE A 172 18.31 9.75 15.47
CA ILE A 172 18.32 9.64 16.93
C ILE A 172 18.55 11.02 17.56
N GLU A 173 19.47 11.81 17.01
CA GLU A 173 19.74 13.18 17.45
C GLU A 173 18.48 14.07 17.36
N LEU A 174 17.82 14.08 16.20
CA LEU A 174 16.64 14.90 15.94
C LEU A 174 15.42 14.45 16.76
N GLU A 175 15.20 13.15 16.89
CA GLU A 175 14.11 12.58 17.69
C GLU A 175 14.23 13.00 19.16
N ASN A 176 15.45 12.98 19.70
CA ASN A 176 15.73 13.41 21.07
C ASN A 176 15.61 14.93 21.23
N GLN A 177 16.13 15.70 20.27
CA GLN A 177 16.18 17.15 20.37
C GLN A 177 14.80 17.82 20.24
N TYR A 178 13.93 17.29 19.38
CA TYR A 178 12.68 17.95 19.01
C TYR A 178 11.42 17.17 19.38
N ASN A 179 11.58 16.08 20.14
CA ASN A 179 10.48 15.24 20.60
C ASN A 179 9.54 14.80 19.45
N THR A 180 10.07 14.70 18.23
CA THR A 180 9.38 14.28 17.00
C THR A 180 9.85 12.88 16.61
N LYS A 181 9.05 12.11 15.87
CA LYS A 181 9.46 10.80 15.38
C LYS A 181 9.88 10.91 13.91
N VAL A 182 11.09 10.48 13.60
CA VAL A 182 11.60 10.46 12.23
C VAL A 182 11.64 8.99 11.81
N ASP A 183 10.89 8.62 10.78
CA ASP A 183 10.77 7.24 10.36
C ASP A 183 12.05 6.76 9.66
N LEU A 184 12.17 5.44 9.50
CA LEU A 184 13.24 4.83 8.71
C LEU A 184 13.18 5.32 7.26
N ILE A 185 14.37 5.49 6.65
CA ILE A 185 14.47 5.80 5.23
C ILE A 185 13.79 4.69 4.43
N ARG A 186 12.89 5.07 3.54
CA ARG A 186 12.33 4.16 2.55
C ARG A 186 13.12 4.30 1.26
N VAL A 187 13.64 3.18 0.78
CA VAL A 187 14.09 3.09 -0.61
C VAL A 187 12.84 2.75 -1.42
N THR A 188 12.52 3.53 -2.43
CA THR A 188 11.31 3.32 -3.23
C THR A 188 11.67 3.03 -4.68
N ASP A 189 11.06 2.00 -5.25
CA ASP A 189 11.29 1.53 -6.62
C ASP A 189 10.48 2.32 -7.67
N ASN A 190 9.66 3.28 -7.25
CA ASN A 190 8.85 4.14 -8.13
C ASN A 190 9.63 5.39 -8.57
N LEU A 191 10.67 5.17 -9.38
CA LEU A 191 11.53 6.18 -10.02
C LEU A 191 10.77 7.29 -10.75
N ASP A 192 9.56 7.06 -11.24
CA ASP A 192 8.83 8.02 -12.08
C ASP A 192 8.51 9.35 -11.37
N LEU A 193 8.57 9.37 -10.03
CA LEU A 193 8.32 10.57 -9.21
C LEU A 193 9.59 11.26 -8.71
N LEU A 194 10.77 10.64 -8.86
CA LEU A 194 12.05 11.15 -8.35
C LEU A 194 13.13 11.00 -9.42
N THR A 195 13.74 12.11 -9.83
CA THR A 195 14.87 12.04 -10.75
C THR A 195 16.09 11.40 -10.07
N PRO A 196 17.05 10.86 -10.84
CA PRO A 196 18.29 10.34 -10.27
C PRO A 196 18.95 11.34 -9.31
N ASN A 197 19.34 10.87 -8.13
CA ASN A 197 19.97 11.68 -7.06
C ASN A 197 19.03 12.64 -6.32
N GLU A 198 17.73 12.34 -6.28
CA GLU A 198 16.76 13.05 -5.47
C GLU A 198 16.37 12.28 -4.21
N TYR A 199 15.94 13.05 -3.21
CA TYR A 199 15.27 12.54 -2.02
C TYR A 199 13.98 13.32 -1.77
N ARG A 200 13.02 12.66 -1.13
CA ARG A 200 11.70 13.19 -0.79
C ARG A 200 11.48 13.10 0.71
N ILE A 201 10.96 14.18 1.29
CA ILE A 201 10.54 14.22 2.69
C ILE A 201 9.02 14.45 2.74
N ILE A 202 8.33 13.63 3.53
CA ILE A 202 6.88 13.65 3.67
C ILE A 202 6.54 13.87 5.14
N LYS A 203 5.79 14.95 5.42
CA LYS A 203 5.19 15.24 6.74
C LYS A 203 3.70 15.46 6.55
N GLU A 204 2.84 14.58 7.08
CA GLU A 204 1.37 14.61 6.98
C GLU A 204 0.80 15.29 5.69
N GLY A 205 1.17 14.77 4.53
CA GLY A 205 0.66 15.23 3.23
C GLY A 205 1.40 16.43 2.61
N VAL A 206 2.35 17.04 3.31
CA VAL A 206 3.30 18.01 2.74
C VAL A 206 4.48 17.27 2.14
N GLN A 207 4.67 17.43 0.84
CA GLN A 207 5.76 16.84 0.08
C GLN A 207 6.84 17.89 -0.21
N ILE A 208 8.08 17.59 0.15
CA ILE A 208 9.25 18.36 -0.28
C ILE A 208 10.19 17.43 -1.04
N ILE A 209 10.44 17.77 -2.31
CA ILE A 209 11.44 17.11 -3.15
C ILE A 209 12.66 18.02 -3.19
N ARG A 210 13.87 17.47 -3.02
CA ARG A 210 15.12 18.20 -3.25
C ARG A 210 16.09 17.39 -4.09
N ASN A 211 16.85 18.13 -4.90
CA ASN A 211 17.87 17.61 -5.80
C ASN A 211 19.22 17.75 -5.11
N SER A 212 19.98 16.65 -5.01
CA SER A 212 21.26 16.69 -4.32
C SER A 212 22.40 15.95 -5.02
N ILE A 213 22.45 15.84 -6.35
CA ILE A 213 23.74 15.76 -7.05
C ILE A 213 23.65 16.59 -8.35
N SER A 214 24.25 17.78 -8.34
CA SER A 214 24.57 18.51 -9.57
C SER A 214 25.61 17.72 -10.35
N GLY A 215 25.34 17.47 -11.63
CA GLY A 215 26.21 16.73 -12.53
C GLY A 215 27.61 17.32 -12.64
N ASN A 216 28.60 16.48 -12.32
CA ASN A 216 29.92 16.33 -12.96
C ASN A 216 30.81 15.50 -12.03
N ASN A 217 30.84 14.17 -12.24
CA ASN A 217 31.85 13.20 -11.78
C ASN A 217 32.40 13.23 -10.33
N SER A 218 31.84 13.98 -9.39
CA SER A 218 32.13 13.84 -7.98
C SER A 218 30.88 13.36 -7.25
N ILE A 219 30.93 12.12 -6.76
CA ILE A 219 30.07 11.61 -5.70
C ILE A 219 30.06 12.70 -4.61
N LYS A 220 28.92 13.34 -4.34
CA LYS A 220 28.83 14.22 -3.18
C LYS A 220 29.20 13.41 -1.94
N ASP A 221 30.00 13.99 -1.05
CA ASP A 221 30.35 13.34 0.21
C ASP A 221 29.06 13.01 0.98
N ASN A 222 29.03 11.83 1.61
CA ASN A 222 27.90 11.34 2.41
C ASN A 222 27.50 12.37 3.47
N ASP A 223 28.47 13.10 4.03
CA ASP A 223 28.26 14.14 5.02
C ASP A 223 27.42 15.31 4.49
N GLN A 224 27.58 15.67 3.21
CA GLN A 224 26.78 16.74 2.61
C GLN A 224 25.32 16.29 2.38
N ILE A 225 25.10 15.02 2.01
CA ILE A 225 23.74 14.46 1.84
C ILE A 225 23.02 14.41 3.20
N VAL A 226 23.72 13.97 4.24
CA VAL A 226 23.24 13.95 5.63
C VAL A 226 22.89 15.36 6.09
N LYS A 227 23.75 16.35 5.83
CA LYS A 227 23.49 17.75 6.16
C LYS A 227 22.26 18.30 5.43
N ASP A 228 22.14 18.05 4.12
CA ASP A 228 21.01 18.51 3.30
C ASP A 228 19.67 17.92 3.80
N LEU A 229 19.68 16.66 4.24
CA LEU A 229 18.52 16.00 4.87
C LEU A 229 18.17 16.63 6.22
N LYS A 230 19.17 16.84 7.08
CA LYS A 230 19.00 17.48 8.40
C LYS A 230 18.37 18.86 8.26
N ASP A 231 18.86 19.68 7.33
CA ASP A 231 18.34 21.03 7.08
C ASP A 231 16.89 21.04 6.59
N VAL A 232 16.45 20.02 5.84
CA VAL A 232 15.04 19.92 5.45
C VAL A 232 14.19 19.51 6.64
N ILE A 233 14.63 18.52 7.42
CA ILE A 233 13.89 18.06 8.60
C ILE A 233 13.73 19.22 9.59
N LEU A 234 14.79 19.99 9.83
CA LEU A 234 14.74 21.17 10.69
C LEU A 234 13.78 22.25 10.21
N LYS A 235 13.54 22.39 8.89
CA LYS A 235 12.53 23.31 8.35
C LYS A 235 11.09 22.81 8.53
N GLN A 236 10.91 21.57 8.98
CA GLN A 236 9.60 20.93 9.19
C GLN A 236 9.26 20.76 10.67
N LEU A 237 10.19 21.07 11.58
CA LEU A 237 10.04 21.03 13.04
C LEU A 237 9.84 22.46 13.58
#